data_AF-A0A950EHX7-F1
#
_entry.id   AF-A0A950EHX7-F1
#
_cell.length_a   1.000
_cell.length_b   1.000
_cell.length_c   1.000
_cell.angle_alpha   90.00
_cell.angle_beta   90.00
_cell.angle_gamma   90.00
#
_symmetry.space_group_name_H-M   'P 1'
#
loop_
_entity.id
_entity.type
_entity.pdbx_description
1 polymer ?
#
loop_
_entity_poly.entity_id
_entity_poly.type
_entity_poly.pdbx_seq_one_letter_code
_entity_poly.pdbx_strand_id
1 'polypeptide(L)'
;MFPQLGMMEMLVVMGVAVLLFGKRLPEVGRSLGKGIVEFKKGLRGIEDEFDISAHSSSVPARRHDDRPRPAPSEPADMSVPKFEPPSSAPVPHMDYKPQPAQD
;
A
#
# COMPACT_ATOMS: atom_id res chain seq x y z
N MET A 1 9.89 -46.65 2.42
CA MET A 1 8.82 -45.92 3.12
C MET A 1 9.39 -44.58 3.53
N PHE A 2 9.03 -43.49 2.84
CA PHE A 2 9.47 -42.15 3.23
C PHE A 2 8.45 -41.57 4.20
N PRO A 3 8.85 -41.06 5.37
CA PRO A 3 7.94 -40.29 6.20
C PRO A 3 7.54 -39.06 5.39
N GLN A 4 6.26 -38.96 5.04
CA GLN A 4 5.68 -37.76 4.47
C GLN A 4 6.06 -36.62 5.43
N LEU A 5 6.90 -35.68 4.98
CA LEU A 5 7.25 -34.52 5.77
C LEU A 5 5.97 -33.72 5.99
N GLY A 6 5.35 -33.94 7.13
CA GLY A 6 4.12 -33.30 7.52
C GLY A 6 4.41 -31.91 8.06
N MET A 7 3.32 -31.20 8.32
CA MET A 7 3.37 -29.90 8.98
C MET A 7 4.12 -29.96 10.32
N MET A 8 4.05 -31.07 11.05
CA MET A 8 4.73 -31.21 12.33
C MET A 8 6.25 -31.28 12.18
N GLU A 9 6.75 -32.07 11.24
CA GLU A 9 8.19 -32.15 10.97
C GLU A 9 8.75 -30.79 10.54
N MET A 10 8.02 -30.06 9.69
CA MET A 10 8.40 -28.70 9.30
C MET A 10 8.48 -27.74 10.49
N LEU A 11 7.53 -27.80 11.43
CA LEU A 11 7.55 -26.95 12.63
C LEU A 11 8.73 -27.28 13.55
N VAL A 12 9.08 -28.57 13.71
CA VAL A 12 10.24 -28.98 14.52
C VAL A 12 11.53 -28.45 13.89
N VAL A 13 11.70 -28.58 12.57
CA VAL A 13 12.88 -28.05 11.86
C VAL A 13 12.94 -26.53 11.97
N MET A 14 11.82 -25.83 11.79
CA MET A 14 11.73 -24.38 12.03
C MET A 14 12.12 -24.02 13.47
N GLY A 15 11.67 -24.79 14.45
CA GLY A 15 12.05 -24.62 15.85
C GLY A 15 13.56 -24.71 16.05
N VAL A 16 14.20 -25.76 15.51
CA VAL A 16 15.66 -25.92 15.58
C VAL A 16 16.37 -24.77 14.86
N ALA A 17 15.89 -24.35 13.69
CA ALA A 17 16.45 -23.19 12.98
C ALA A 17 16.35 -21.90 13.81
N VAL A 18 15.24 -21.67 14.51
CA VAL A 18 15.11 -20.54 15.44
C VAL A 18 16.07 -20.66 16.62
N LEU A 19 16.34 -21.87 17.14
CA LEU A 19 17.33 -22.05 18.20
C LEU A 19 18.75 -21.72 17.72
N LEU A 20 19.12 -22.13 16.51
CA LEU A 20 20.45 -21.88 15.95
C LEU A 20 20.67 -20.42 15.56
N PHE A 21 19.69 -19.81 14.87
CA PHE A 21 19.81 -18.45 14.34
C PHE A 21 19.24 -17.38 15.28
N GLY A 22 18.34 -17.74 16.18
CA GLY A 22 17.73 -16.86 17.17
C GLY A 22 17.16 -15.58 16.54
N LYS A 23 17.58 -14.44 17.09
CA LYS A 23 17.18 -13.10 16.62
C LYS A 23 17.72 -12.74 15.23
N ARG A 24 18.67 -13.51 14.68
CA ARG A 24 19.23 -13.28 13.34
C ARG A 24 18.40 -13.93 12.22
N LEU A 25 17.49 -14.85 12.53
CA LEU A 25 16.60 -15.45 11.54
C LEU A 25 15.83 -14.41 10.68
N PRO A 26 15.19 -13.36 11.26
CA PRO A 26 14.51 -12.33 10.46
C PRO A 26 15.47 -11.40 9.70
N GLU A 27 16.75 -11.36 10.06
CA GLU A 27 17.78 -10.62 9.32
C GLU A 27 18.21 -11.43 8.08
N VAL A 28 18.48 -12.72 8.27
CA VAL A 28 18.81 -13.68 7.19
C VAL A 28 17.65 -13.85 6.22
N GLY A 29 16.41 -13.98 6.72
CA GLY A 29 15.24 -14.05 5.85
C GLY A 29 15.04 -12.79 5.00
N ARG A 30 15.36 -11.61 5.55
CA ARG A 30 15.30 -10.35 4.79
C ARG A 30 16.40 -10.25 3.73
N SER A 31 17.64 -10.68 4.02
CA SER A 31 18.71 -10.66 3.03
C SER A 31 18.45 -11.65 1.89
N LEU A 32 18.03 -12.87 2.22
CA LEU A 32 17.64 -13.89 1.23
C LEU A 32 16.43 -13.44 0.41
N GLY A 33 15.41 -12.88 1.08
CA GLY A 33 14.20 -12.38 0.40
C GLY A 33 14.51 -11.28 -0.61
N LYS A 34 15.38 -10.33 -0.27
CA LYS A 34 15.85 -9.30 -1.21
C LYS A 34 16.55 -9.92 -2.42
N GLY A 35 17.46 -10.88 -2.21
CA GLY A 35 18.14 -11.59 -3.29
C GLY A 35 17.18 -12.33 -4.22
N ILE A 36 16.17 -13.01 -3.67
CA ILE A 36 15.13 -13.70 -4.46
C ILE A 36 14.31 -12.71 -5.28
N VAL A 37 13.94 -11.55 -4.71
CA VAL A 37 13.16 -10.51 -5.41
C VAL A 37 13.95 -9.90 -6.55
N GLU A 38 15.22 -9.56 -6.33
CA GLU A 38 16.11 -9.03 -7.36
C GLU A 38 16.40 -10.06 -8.45
N PHE A 39 16.63 -11.32 -8.08
CA PHE A 39 16.79 -12.43 -9.02
C PHE A 39 15.56 -12.60 -9.93
N LYS A 40 14.36 -12.62 -9.33
CA LYS A 40 13.10 -12.70 -10.09
C LYS A 40 12.90 -11.51 -11.03
N LYS A 41 13.28 -10.30 -10.59
CA LYS A 41 13.22 -9.10 -11.43
C LYS A 41 14.19 -9.19 -12.61
N GLY A 42 15.39 -9.71 -12.39
CA GLY A 42 16.37 -9.97 -13.44
C GLY A 42 15.86 -10.99 -14.46
N LEU A 43 15.30 -12.11 -14.01
CA LEU A 43 14.73 -13.13 -14.91
C LEU A 43 13.59 -12.57 -15.78
N ARG A 44 12.70 -11.75 -15.22
CA ARG A 44 11.59 -11.12 -15.97
C ARG A 44 12.08 -10.16 -17.04
N GLY A 45 13.06 -9.31 -16.71
CA GLY A 45 13.62 -8.38 -17.70
C GLY A 45 14.32 -9.09 -18.87
N ILE A 46 14.85 -10.29 -18.63
CA ILE A 46 15.44 -11.14 -19.66
C ILE A 46 14.35 -11.77 -20.54
N GLU A 47 13.27 -12.28 -19.95
CA GLU A 47 12.11 -12.83 -20.68
C GLU A 47 11.47 -11.77 -21.59
N ASP A 48 11.29 -10.55 -21.09
CA ASP A 48 10.74 -9.42 -21.85
C ASP A 48 11.63 -9.04 -23.07
N GLU A 49 12.96 -9.08 -22.92
CA GLU A 49 13.91 -8.79 -24.02
C GLU A 49 13.89 -9.86 -25.12
N PHE A 50 13.72 -11.12 -24.73
CA PHE A 50 13.60 -12.23 -25.67
C PHE A 50 12.29 -12.18 -26.46
N ASP A 51 11.17 -11.79 -25.83
CA ASP A 51 9.88 -11.60 -26.52
C ASP A 51 9.91 -10.43 -27.52
N ILE A 52 10.58 -9.32 -27.18
CA ILE A 52 10.73 -8.17 -28.08
C ILE A 52 11.59 -8.54 -29.31
N SER A 53 12.67 -9.31 -29.09
CA SER A 53 13.55 -9.79 -30.17
C SER A 53 12.88 -10.80 -31.11
N ALA A 54 11.90 -11.57 -30.61
CA ALA A 54 11.11 -12.51 -31.41
C ALA A 54 9.93 -11.84 -32.17
N HIS A 55 9.56 -10.60 -31.83
CA HIS A 55 8.45 -9.87 -32.43
C HIS A 55 8.84 -8.67 -33.32
N SER A 56 10.14 -8.41 -33.52
CA SER A 56 10.60 -7.32 -34.39
C SER A 56 10.49 -7.59 -35.91
N SER A 57 9.81 -8.67 -36.34
CA SER A 57 9.54 -8.95 -37.76
C SER A 57 8.07 -8.82 -38.19
N SER A 58 7.23 -8.07 -37.45
CA SER A 58 5.99 -7.49 -38.02
C SER A 58 5.37 -6.41 -37.14
N VAL A 59 5.39 -5.15 -37.61
CA VAL A 59 4.51 -4.05 -37.16
C VAL A 59 3.49 -3.85 -38.29
N PRO A 60 2.17 -3.60 -38.07
CA PRO A 60 1.58 -2.75 -37.02
C PRO A 60 0.27 -3.24 -36.37
N ALA A 61 -0.06 -2.75 -35.16
CA ALA A 61 -1.40 -2.26 -34.83
C ALA A 61 -1.45 -1.61 -33.43
N ARG A 62 -1.83 -0.33 -33.41
CA ARG A 62 -2.38 0.33 -32.24
C ARG A 62 -3.64 -0.44 -31.77
N ARG A 63 -3.67 -0.87 -30.51
CA ARG A 63 -4.89 -0.96 -29.69
C ARG A 63 -4.60 -0.10 -28.47
N HIS A 64 -5.04 1.15 -28.43
CA HIS A 64 -6.35 1.55 -27.92
C HIS A 64 -6.78 0.68 -26.74
N ASP A 65 -6.45 1.15 -25.53
CA ASP A 65 -7.36 1.00 -24.40
C ASP A 65 -7.46 2.38 -23.76
N ASP A 66 -8.61 3.02 -23.99
CA ASP A 66 -9.06 4.19 -23.26
C ASP A 66 -9.17 3.82 -21.79
N ARG A 67 -8.24 4.29 -20.98
CA ARG A 67 -8.54 4.54 -19.58
C ARG A 67 -8.48 6.03 -19.33
N PRO A 68 -9.58 6.68 -18.93
CA PRO A 68 -9.50 7.96 -18.26
C PRO A 68 -8.51 7.78 -17.11
N ARG A 69 -7.41 8.53 -17.14
CA ARG A 69 -6.42 8.57 -16.07
C ARG A 69 -7.19 8.87 -14.77
N PRO A 70 -7.21 7.98 -13.75
CA PRO A 70 -7.79 8.38 -12.47
C PRO A 70 -7.01 9.60 -11.98
N ALA A 71 -7.74 10.67 -11.67
CA ALA A 71 -7.18 11.88 -11.12
C ALA A 71 -6.36 11.53 -9.86
N PRO A 72 -5.25 12.24 -9.58
CA PRO A 72 -4.44 12.01 -8.39
C PRO A 72 -5.33 12.01 -7.15
N SER A 73 -5.42 10.88 -6.45
CA SER A 73 -6.02 10.82 -5.13
C SER A 73 -5.15 11.62 -4.18
N GLU A 74 -5.56 12.86 -3.93
CA GLU A 74 -5.04 13.72 -2.87
C GLU A 74 -5.09 12.99 -1.52
N PRO A 75 -4.05 13.14 -0.68
CA PRO A 75 -4.03 12.56 0.65
C PRO A 75 -4.91 13.40 1.57
N ALA A 76 -6.06 12.88 1.97
CA ALA A 76 -6.77 13.35 3.16
C ALA A 76 -7.69 12.21 3.62
N ASP A 77 -7.25 11.44 4.60
CA ASP A 77 -7.46 11.73 6.02
C ASP A 77 -8.63 10.87 6.50
N MET A 78 -8.27 9.96 7.41
CA MET A 78 -9.19 9.17 8.18
C MET A 78 -10.08 10.13 8.97
N SER A 79 -11.34 10.26 8.57
CA SER A 79 -12.45 10.46 9.49
C SER A 79 -12.19 11.39 10.68
N VAL A 80 -11.82 12.66 10.42
CA VAL A 80 -12.10 13.75 11.36
C VAL A 80 -13.36 14.43 10.85
N PRO A 81 -14.50 14.32 11.57
CA PRO A 81 -15.71 15.04 11.19
C PRO A 81 -15.41 16.53 11.06
N LYS A 82 -15.80 17.13 9.93
CA LYS A 82 -15.72 18.57 9.70
C LYS A 82 -16.47 19.27 10.84
N PHE A 83 -15.76 19.93 11.75
CA PHE A 83 -16.38 20.90 12.66
C PHE A 83 -16.83 22.09 11.81
N GLU A 84 -18.13 22.20 11.57
CA GLU A 84 -18.74 23.38 10.96
C GLU A 84 -18.97 24.41 12.08
N PRO A 85 -18.19 25.50 12.15
CA PRO A 85 -18.51 26.57 13.07
C PRO A 85 -19.87 27.16 12.68
N PRO A 86 -20.77 27.47 13.63
CA PRO A 86 -22.07 28.03 13.30
C PRO A 86 -21.87 29.31 12.47
N SER A 87 -22.41 29.29 11.25
CA SER A 87 -22.54 30.46 10.39
C SER A 87 -23.55 31.42 11.01
N SER A 88 -23.15 32.09 12.10
CA SER A 88 -23.80 33.29 12.59
C SER A 88 -23.18 34.47 11.86
N ALA A 89 -23.90 35.01 10.89
CA ALA A 89 -23.67 36.37 10.38
C ALA A 89 -23.45 37.32 11.56
N PRO A 90 -22.60 38.35 11.45
CA PRO A 90 -22.42 39.33 12.51
C PRO A 90 -23.80 39.88 12.87
N VAL A 91 -24.27 39.57 14.07
CA VAL A 91 -25.53 40.13 14.58
C VAL A 91 -25.35 41.65 14.57
N PRO A 92 -26.15 42.41 13.79
CA PRO A 92 -26.10 43.87 13.86
C PRO A 92 -26.32 44.26 15.31
N HIS A 93 -25.45 45.12 15.83
CA HIS A 93 -25.59 45.69 17.16
C HIS A 93 -27.01 46.26 17.29
N MET A 94 -27.90 45.55 17.99
CA MET A 94 -29.18 46.13 18.39
C MET A 94 -28.86 47.23 19.38
N ASP A 95 -29.17 48.47 19.02
CA ASP A 95 -29.17 49.62 19.91
C ASP A 95 -30.02 49.30 21.14
N TYR A 96 -29.37 48.92 22.23
CA TYR A 96 -30.05 48.62 23.49
C TYR A 96 -30.58 49.93 24.09
N LYS A 97 -31.88 50.14 23.99
CA LYS A 97 -32.60 51.18 24.74
C LYS A 97 -32.88 50.63 26.15
N PRO A 98 -32.35 51.22 27.23
CA PRO A 98 -32.58 50.71 28.58
C PRO A 98 -34.08 50.82 28.92
N GLN A 99 -34.72 49.67 29.11
CA GLN A 99 -36.10 49.57 29.59
C GLN A 99 -36.10 49.81 31.11
N PRO A 100 -36.95 50.70 31.66
CA PRO A 100 -36.94 51.02 33.08
C PRO A 100 -37.34 49.79 33.92
N ALA A 101 -36.57 49.55 34.99
CA ALA A 101 -36.87 48.54 35.98
C ALA A 101 -38.26 48.80 36.57
N GLN A 102 -39.16 47.82 36.46
CA GLN A 102 -40.42 47.86 37.18
C GLN A 102 -40.18 47.31 38.58
N ASP A 103 -40.51 48.15 39.56
CA ASP A 103 -40.66 47.83 40.99
C ASP A 103 -42.17 47.75 41.28
#